data_AF-A0AAD9PF08-F1
#
_entry.id   AF-A0AAD9PF08-F1
#
_cell.length_a   1.000
_cell.length_b   1.000
_cell.length_c   1.000
_cell.angle_alpha   90.00
_cell.angle_beta   90.00
_cell.angle_gamma   90.00
#
_symmetry.space_group_name_H-M   'P 1'
#
loop_
_entity.id
_entity.type
_entity.pdbx_description
1 polymer ?
#
loop_
_entity_poly.entity_id
_entity_poly.type
_entity_poly.pdbx_seq_one_letter_code
_entity_poly.pdbx_strand_id
1 'polypeptide(L)'
;MLLPDLRLSLPSCSLNIVAEGIELNGSDEAVRKAMLKISEQVFRFKSCTIPLDRLLQSDKSQQQLQELFSKAGIQVVLSVRDDQLLLTAADDEQKSQASRVLERNLHRSEIPVDDFHQEFLQSDQWKQFIDDLECNYTVTVEKGTSSVVIDALGDCSRDVLKQVRDKLKDNAQQSDDIHLTEEEWQLLKTYHQTEVEDFGRRKTG
;
A
#
# COMPACT_ATOMS: atom_id res chain seq x y z
N MET A 1 29.38 -5.45 -4.93
CA MET A 1 30.71 -4.92 -5.30
C MET A 1 30.49 -3.51 -5.83
N LEU A 2 31.03 -2.49 -5.16
CA LEU A 2 30.75 -1.10 -5.49
C LEU A 2 31.57 -0.67 -6.72
N LEU A 3 31.16 0.37 -7.45
CA LEU A 3 31.90 0.96 -8.59
C LEU A 3 33.42 1.16 -8.36
N PRO A 4 33.90 1.52 -7.15
CA PRO A 4 35.33 1.59 -6.84
C PRO A 4 36.08 0.26 -7.01
N ASP A 5 35.47 -0.86 -6.61
CA ASP A 5 36.07 -2.19 -6.76
C ASP A 5 36.21 -2.57 -8.25
N LEU A 6 35.26 -2.10 -9.07
CA LEU A 6 35.26 -2.36 -10.50
C LEU A 6 36.39 -1.60 -11.21
N ARG A 7 36.68 -0.36 -10.78
CA ARG A 7 37.85 0.42 -11.22
C ARG A 7 39.17 -0.23 -10.84
N LEU A 8 39.29 -0.76 -9.61
CA LEU A 8 40.47 -1.52 -9.18
C LEU A 8 40.69 -2.79 -10.00
N SER A 9 39.60 -3.40 -10.49
CA SER A 9 39.65 -4.62 -11.30
C SER A 9 40.00 -4.40 -12.78
N LEU A 10 40.10 -3.14 -13.22
CA LEU A 10 40.30 -2.70 -14.61
C LEU A 10 41.42 -1.63 -14.73
N PRO A 11 42.66 -1.90 -14.27
CA PRO A 11 43.72 -0.88 -14.24
C PRO A 11 44.16 -0.36 -15.63
N SER A 12 43.86 -1.11 -16.68
CA SER A 12 44.23 -0.78 -18.08
C SER A 12 43.11 -0.05 -18.85
N CYS A 13 42.00 0.27 -18.20
CA CYS A 13 40.84 0.90 -18.82
C CYS A 13 40.27 1.97 -17.88
N SER A 14 40.08 3.19 -18.38
CA SER A 14 39.39 4.23 -17.62
C SER A 14 37.89 4.07 -17.77
N LEU A 15 37.18 4.16 -16.64
CA LEU A 15 35.73 4.01 -16.55
C LEU A 15 35.08 5.35 -16.16
N ASN A 16 34.30 5.90 -17.10
CA ASN A 16 33.49 7.09 -16.91
C ASN A 16 32.01 6.70 -16.84
N ILE A 17 31.29 7.27 -15.89
CA ILE A 17 29.83 7.10 -15.79
C ILE A 17 29.21 8.30 -16.49
N VAL A 18 28.39 8.03 -17.50
CA VAL A 18 27.58 9.02 -18.21
C VAL A 18 26.12 8.86 -17.81
N ALA A 19 25.26 9.83 -18.16
CA ALA A 19 23.88 9.90 -17.66
C ALA A 19 23.08 8.60 -17.83
N GLU A 20 23.33 7.82 -18.88
CA GLU A 20 22.60 6.58 -19.18
C GLU A 20 23.53 5.35 -19.35
N GLY A 21 24.77 5.41 -18.85
CA GLY A 21 25.66 4.27 -19.07
C GLY A 21 27.09 4.43 -18.60
N ILE A 22 27.93 3.55 -19.13
CA ILE A 22 29.36 3.46 -18.80
C ILE A 22 30.16 3.62 -20.08
N GLU A 23 31.02 4.63 -20.12
CA GLU A 23 32.00 4.84 -21.17
C GLU A 23 33.35 4.23 -20.74
N LEU A 24 33.93 3.42 -21.63
CA LEU A 24 35.17 2.70 -21.41
C LEU A 24 36.21 3.20 -22.40
N ASN A 25 37.34 3.71 -21.90
CA ASN A 25 38.45 4.14 -22.75
C ASN A 25 39.70 3.31 -22.42
N GLY A 26 40.39 2.83 -23.45
CA GLY A 26 41.56 1.97 -23.34
C GLY A 26 41.90 1.32 -24.68
N SER A 27 42.81 0.34 -24.68
CA SER A 27 43.00 -0.51 -25.86
C SER A 27 41.78 -1.40 -26.11
N ASP A 28 41.58 -1.84 -27.36
CA ASP A 28 40.47 -2.73 -27.73
C ASP A 28 40.39 -3.97 -26.82
N GLU A 29 41.55 -4.56 -26.50
CA GLU A 29 41.62 -5.70 -25.59
C GLU A 29 41.17 -5.34 -24.17
N ALA A 30 41.60 -4.18 -23.64
CA ALA A 30 41.24 -3.72 -22.31
C ALA A 30 39.74 -3.39 -22.22
N VAL A 31 39.19 -2.72 -23.23
CA VAL A 31 37.76 -2.41 -23.32
C VAL A 31 36.94 -3.70 -23.40
N ARG A 32 37.34 -4.66 -24.25
CA ARG A 32 36.64 -5.95 -24.37
C ARG A 32 36.62 -6.72 -23.05
N LYS A 33 37.74 -6.74 -22.34
CA LYS A 33 37.85 -7.37 -21.01
C LYS A 33 36.99 -6.67 -19.96
N ALA A 34 36.93 -5.33 -20.01
CA ALA A 34 36.07 -4.52 -19.15
C ALA A 34 34.58 -4.78 -19.42
N MET A 35 34.16 -4.79 -20.68
CA MET A 35 32.79 -5.12 -21.08
C MET A 35 32.39 -6.50 -20.59
N LEU A 36 33.24 -7.52 -20.78
CA LEU A 36 32.92 -8.88 -20.35
C LEU A 36 32.71 -8.97 -18.84
N LYS A 37 33.58 -8.32 -18.04
CA LYS A 37 33.40 -8.24 -16.59
C LYS A 37 32.14 -7.49 -16.17
N ILE A 38 31.84 -6.35 -16.80
CA ILE A 38 30.63 -5.57 -16.49
C ILE A 38 29.39 -6.40 -16.82
N SER A 39 29.35 -7.03 -18.00
CA SER A 39 28.27 -7.92 -18.41
C SER A 39 28.10 -9.07 -17.43
N GLU A 40 29.17 -9.74 -17.02
CA GLU A 40 29.10 -10.81 -16.00
C GLU A 40 28.49 -10.31 -14.69
N GLN A 41 28.75 -9.07 -14.26
CA GLN A 41 28.13 -8.50 -13.07
C GLN A 41 26.64 -8.17 -13.31
N VAL A 42 26.31 -7.58 -14.45
CA VAL A 42 24.92 -7.27 -14.81
C VAL A 42 24.08 -8.55 -14.91
N PHE A 43 24.63 -9.63 -15.46
CA PHE A 43 23.97 -10.94 -15.54
C PHE A 43 23.71 -11.59 -14.17
N ARG A 44 24.41 -11.15 -13.12
CA ARG A 44 24.16 -11.63 -11.75
C ARG A 44 22.93 -10.98 -11.14
N PHE A 45 22.59 -9.76 -11.55
CA PHE A 45 21.44 -9.05 -11.02
C PHE A 45 20.16 -9.85 -11.27
N LYS A 46 19.31 -9.88 -10.25
CA LYS A 46 18.07 -10.63 -10.27
C LYS A 46 16.92 -9.68 -10.08
N SER A 47 16.03 -9.66 -11.07
CA SER A 47 14.84 -8.84 -11.01
C SER A 47 13.60 -9.71 -10.74
N CYS A 48 12.66 -9.16 -9.99
CA CYS A 48 11.30 -9.66 -9.93
C CYS A 48 10.31 -8.50 -10.09
N THR A 49 9.14 -8.83 -10.63
CA THR A 49 8.04 -7.90 -10.74
C THR A 49 7.14 -8.05 -9.53
N ILE A 50 6.75 -6.91 -8.96
CA ILE A 50 5.79 -6.80 -7.88
C ILE A 50 4.57 -6.11 -8.49
N PRO A 51 3.35 -6.66 -8.31
CA PRO A 51 2.13 -5.99 -8.73
C PRO A 51 2.11 -4.56 -8.20
N LEU A 52 1.86 -3.59 -9.09
CA LEU A 52 1.82 -2.18 -8.72
C LEU A 52 0.49 -1.86 -8.06
N ASP A 53 0.38 -2.15 -6.77
CA ASP A 53 -0.73 -1.66 -5.97
C ASP A 53 -0.65 -0.13 -5.84
N ARG A 54 -1.80 0.55 -5.74
CA ARG A 54 -1.88 2.02 -5.60
C ARG A 54 -0.97 2.53 -4.47
N LEU A 55 -0.83 1.75 -3.40
CA LEU A 55 0.08 2.02 -2.29
C LEU A 55 1.53 2.21 -2.77
N LEU A 56 2.02 1.33 -3.65
CA LEU A 56 3.41 1.30 -4.11
C LEU A 56 3.74 2.38 -5.16
N GLN A 57 2.72 3.04 -5.69
CA GLN A 57 2.89 4.14 -6.64
C GLN A 57 3.31 5.44 -5.97
N SER A 58 3.05 5.60 -4.67
CA SER A 58 3.42 6.83 -3.96
C SER A 58 4.92 6.91 -3.69
N ASP A 59 5.49 8.10 -3.88
CA ASP A 59 6.90 8.38 -3.55
C ASP A 59 7.20 8.09 -2.07
N LYS A 60 6.23 8.34 -1.19
CA LYS A 60 6.32 8.06 0.25
C LYS A 60 6.52 6.56 0.51
N SER A 61 5.75 5.70 -0.14
CA SER A 61 5.90 4.24 -0.04
C SER A 61 7.24 3.77 -0.58
N GLN A 62 7.68 4.29 -1.72
CA GLN A 62 8.96 3.90 -2.33
C GLN A 62 10.14 4.30 -1.45
N GLN A 63 10.13 5.51 -0.88
CA GLN A 63 11.14 5.97 0.07
C GLN A 63 11.17 5.08 1.32
N GLN A 64 10.00 4.79 1.91
CA GLN A 64 9.93 3.95 3.10
C GLN A 64 10.38 2.50 2.81
N LEU A 65 10.05 1.94 1.65
CA LEU A 65 10.57 0.63 1.23
C LEU A 65 12.10 0.65 1.09
N GLN A 66 12.65 1.69 0.46
CA GLN A 66 14.09 1.85 0.32
C GLN A 66 14.78 1.91 1.70
N GLU A 67 14.19 2.60 2.67
CA GLU A 67 14.67 2.62 4.05
C GLU A 67 14.60 1.25 4.73
N LEU A 68 13.52 0.49 4.52
CA LEU A 68 13.39 -0.86 5.07
C LEU A 68 14.47 -1.80 4.53
N PHE A 69 14.74 -1.75 3.22
CA PHE A 69 15.82 -2.50 2.62
C PHE A 69 17.18 -2.07 3.13
N SER A 70 17.43 -0.76 3.22
CA SER A 70 18.68 -0.22 3.75
C SER A 70 18.93 -0.67 5.20
N LYS A 71 17.92 -0.61 6.07
CA LYS A 71 17.99 -1.08 7.47
C LYS A 71 18.27 -2.58 7.56
N ALA A 72 17.77 -3.37 6.61
CA ALA A 72 18.03 -4.79 6.51
C ALA A 72 19.38 -5.12 5.85
N GLY A 73 20.14 -4.13 5.38
CA GLY A 73 21.40 -4.33 4.67
C GLY A 73 21.22 -4.89 3.25
N ILE A 74 20.02 -4.72 2.68
CA ILE A 74 19.64 -5.30 1.39
C ILE A 74 19.95 -4.31 0.25
N GLN A 75 20.72 -4.76 -0.74
CA GLN A 75 21.07 -3.95 -1.91
C GLN A 75 20.09 -4.19 -3.06
N VAL A 76 19.08 -3.33 -3.14
CA VAL A 76 18.06 -3.34 -4.18
C VAL A 76 17.83 -1.97 -4.80
N VAL A 77 17.41 -2.00 -6.06
CA VAL A 77 16.88 -0.85 -6.79
C VAL A 77 15.42 -1.13 -7.10
N LEU A 78 14.57 -0.16 -6.79
CA LEU A 78 13.17 -0.13 -7.19
C LEU A 78 13.04 0.76 -8.42
N SER A 79 12.33 0.28 -9.44
CA SER A 79 11.92 1.11 -10.57
C SER A 79 10.50 0.77 -11.01
N VAL A 80 9.78 1.75 -11.51
CA VAL A 80 8.44 1.54 -12.08
C VAL A 80 8.59 1.35 -13.58
N ARG A 81 8.03 0.27 -14.12
CA ARG A 81 8.03 -0.04 -15.55
C ARG A 81 6.75 -0.78 -15.91
N ASP A 82 6.08 -0.35 -16.98
CA ASP A 82 4.90 -1.03 -17.54
C ASP A 82 3.81 -1.32 -16.47
N ASP A 83 3.51 -0.33 -15.63
CA ASP A 83 2.58 -0.44 -14.48
C ASP A 83 2.94 -1.57 -13.49
N GLN A 84 4.23 -1.88 -13.36
CA GLN A 84 4.77 -2.85 -12.39
C GLN A 84 5.93 -2.23 -11.62
N LEU A 85 6.05 -2.59 -10.34
CA LEU A 85 7.24 -2.25 -9.56
C LEU A 85 8.29 -3.35 -9.80
N LEU A 86 9.37 -2.99 -10.47
CA LEU A 86 10.52 -3.85 -10.70
C LEU A 86 11.49 -3.71 -9.53
N LEU A 87 11.70 -4.81 -8.81
CA LEU A 87 12.73 -4.91 -7.80
C LEU A 87 13.93 -5.62 -8.41
N THR A 88 15.09 -4.95 -8.43
CA THR A 88 16.35 -5.53 -8.91
C THR A 88 17.35 -5.64 -7.77
N ALA A 89 17.76 -6.87 -7.47
CA ALA A 89 18.73 -7.19 -6.42
C ALA A 89 20.08 -7.62 -7.01
N ALA A 90 21.13 -7.54 -6.19
CA ALA A 90 22.48 -7.93 -6.60
C ALA A 90 22.62 -9.43 -6.94
N ASP A 91 21.87 -10.29 -6.24
CA ASP A 91 21.87 -11.75 -6.40
C ASP A 91 20.54 -12.37 -5.89
N ASP A 92 20.44 -13.70 -5.95
CA ASP A 92 19.23 -14.44 -5.53
C ASP A 92 18.98 -14.40 -4.02
N GLU A 93 20.04 -14.28 -3.20
CA GLU A 93 19.91 -14.19 -1.75
C GLU A 93 19.30 -12.84 -1.36
N GLN A 94 19.85 -11.75 -1.89
CA GLN A 94 19.36 -10.39 -1.72
C GLN A 94 17.91 -10.25 -2.21
N LYS A 95 17.59 -10.85 -3.36
CA LYS A 95 16.21 -10.90 -3.87
C LYS A 95 15.28 -11.62 -2.90
N SER A 96 15.67 -12.78 -2.39
CA SER A 96 14.85 -13.55 -1.45
C SER A 96 14.64 -12.80 -0.13
N GLN A 97 15.69 -12.14 0.38
CA GLN A 97 15.58 -11.30 1.57
C GLN A 97 14.66 -10.11 1.33
N ALA A 98 14.74 -9.46 0.17
CA ALA A 98 13.87 -8.36 -0.20
C ALA A 98 12.39 -8.79 -0.25
N SER A 99 12.09 -9.95 -0.86
CA SER A 99 10.75 -10.53 -0.85
C SER A 99 10.22 -10.76 0.56
N ARG A 100 11.04 -11.28 1.49
CA ARG A 100 10.63 -11.46 2.89
C ARG A 100 10.37 -10.14 3.61
N VAL A 101 11.14 -9.10 3.30
CA VAL A 101 10.90 -7.75 3.85
C VAL A 101 9.56 -7.21 3.34
N LEU A 102 9.26 -7.39 2.05
CA LEU A 102 7.98 -6.99 1.47
C LEU A 102 6.81 -7.75 2.12
N GLU A 103 6.88 -9.07 2.16
CA GLU A 103 5.85 -9.93 2.78
C GLU A 103 5.59 -9.58 4.25
N ARG A 104 6.62 -9.16 4.98
CA ARG A 104 6.50 -8.79 6.39
C ARG A 104 5.88 -7.42 6.60
N ASN A 105 6.06 -6.48 5.66
CA ASN A 105 5.68 -5.08 5.85
C ASN A 105 4.46 -4.68 5.02
N LEU A 106 4.14 -5.38 3.94
CA LEU A 106 2.93 -5.13 3.18
C LEU A 106 1.76 -5.87 3.82
N HIS A 107 0.77 -5.10 4.23
CA HIS A 107 -0.40 -5.61 4.91
C HIS A 107 -1.64 -5.25 4.12
N ARG A 108 -2.44 -6.26 3.78
CA ARG A 108 -3.77 -6.09 3.21
C ARG A 108 -4.81 -6.54 4.23
N SER A 109 -5.79 -5.69 4.48
CA SER A 109 -6.92 -5.97 5.36
C SER A 109 -8.22 -5.62 4.67
N GLU A 110 -9.26 -6.39 4.97
CA GLU A 110 -10.59 -6.19 4.43
C GLU A 110 -11.59 -6.05 5.58
N ILE A 111 -12.43 -5.02 5.51
CA ILE A 111 -13.51 -4.78 6.46
C ILE A 111 -14.82 -4.97 5.69
N PRO A 112 -15.66 -5.95 6.04
CA PRO A 112 -16.97 -6.10 5.42
C PRO A 112 -17.85 -4.89 5.74
N VAL A 113 -18.61 -4.43 4.74
CA VAL A 113 -19.60 -3.36 4.89
C VAL A 113 -20.94 -3.82 4.33
N ASP A 114 -22.01 -3.31 4.92
CA ASP A 114 -23.39 -3.56 4.49
C ASP A 114 -24.00 -2.30 3.88
N ASP A 115 -25.28 -2.38 3.50
CA ASP A 115 -26.02 -1.28 2.88
C ASP A 115 -26.12 -0.05 3.78
N PHE A 116 -26.09 -0.21 5.11
CA PHE A 116 -26.16 0.90 6.05
C PHE A 116 -24.93 1.81 6.00
N HIS A 117 -23.77 1.27 5.60
CA HIS A 117 -22.56 2.05 5.46
C HIS A 117 -22.50 2.84 4.14
N GLN A 118 -23.35 2.53 3.15
CA GLN A 118 -23.18 3.04 1.78
C GLN A 118 -23.35 4.55 1.67
N GLU A 119 -24.30 5.14 2.40
CA GLU A 119 -24.48 6.59 2.42
C GLU A 119 -23.24 7.29 3.00
N PHE A 120 -22.74 6.78 4.11
CA PHE A 120 -21.52 7.30 4.74
C PHE A 120 -20.29 7.15 3.83
N LEU A 121 -20.10 5.99 3.19
CA LEU A 121 -18.99 5.72 2.26
C LEU A 121 -19.05 6.57 0.97
N GLN A 122 -20.17 7.23 0.70
CA GLN A 122 -20.33 8.19 -0.40
C GLN A 122 -20.20 9.65 0.06
N SER A 123 -20.23 9.90 1.37
CA SER A 123 -20.16 11.23 1.95
C SER A 123 -18.77 11.89 1.79
N ASP A 124 -18.75 13.22 1.84
CA ASP A 124 -17.49 13.96 1.88
C ASP A 124 -16.73 13.78 3.20
N GLN A 125 -17.43 13.40 4.28
CA GLN A 125 -16.79 13.07 5.55
C GLN A 125 -15.90 11.84 5.45
N TRP A 126 -16.35 10.81 4.71
CA TRP A 126 -15.53 9.63 4.43
C TRP A 126 -14.30 10.01 3.59
N LYS A 127 -14.48 10.80 2.53
CA LYS A 127 -13.35 11.24 1.68
C LYS A 127 -12.29 11.98 2.49
N GLN A 128 -12.70 12.98 3.27
CA GLN A 128 -11.79 13.75 4.14
C GLN A 128 -11.04 12.84 5.13
N PHE A 129 -11.76 11.88 5.73
CA PHE A 129 -11.14 10.93 6.64
C PHE A 129 -10.08 10.05 5.95
N ILE A 130 -10.35 9.58 4.72
CA ILE A 130 -9.35 8.83 3.95
C ILE A 130 -8.18 9.71 3.54
N ASP A 131 -8.42 10.92 3.06
CA ASP A 131 -7.35 11.87 2.69
C ASP A 131 -6.41 12.14 3.87
N ASP A 132 -6.97 12.33 5.07
CA ASP A 132 -6.19 12.50 6.29
C ASP A 132 -5.36 11.25 6.62
N LEU A 133 -5.93 10.04 6.45
CA LEU A 133 -5.20 8.79 6.68
C LEU A 133 -4.05 8.62 5.68
N GLU A 134 -4.29 8.81 4.38
CA GLU A 134 -3.29 8.65 3.33
C GLU A 134 -2.20 9.75 3.39
N CYS A 135 -2.53 10.93 3.94
CA CYS A 135 -1.53 11.98 4.20
C CYS A 135 -0.60 11.58 5.37
N ASN A 136 -1.18 11.14 6.48
CA ASN A 136 -0.43 10.87 7.71
C ASN A 136 0.32 9.53 7.66
N TYR A 137 -0.29 8.50 7.11
CA TYR A 137 0.25 7.14 7.07
C TYR A 137 0.64 6.73 5.66
N THR A 138 1.38 5.64 5.53
CA THR A 138 1.68 5.02 4.23
C THR A 138 0.67 3.92 3.99
N VAL A 139 -0.52 4.33 3.56
CA VAL A 139 -1.72 3.50 3.43
C VAL A 139 -2.51 3.93 2.21
N THR A 140 -3.28 3.01 1.64
CA THR A 140 -4.35 3.30 0.70
C THR A 140 -5.63 2.62 1.16
N VAL A 141 -6.74 3.32 1.04
CA VAL A 141 -8.05 2.79 1.41
C VAL A 141 -8.98 2.82 0.20
N GLU A 142 -9.46 1.65 -0.18
CA GLU A 142 -10.33 1.46 -1.34
C GLU A 142 -11.70 0.99 -0.88
N LYS A 143 -12.74 1.68 -1.32
CA LYS A 143 -14.11 1.22 -1.11
C LYS A 143 -14.52 0.27 -2.23
N GLY A 144 -14.91 -0.94 -1.87
CA GLY A 144 -15.63 -1.88 -2.71
C GLY A 144 -17.14 -1.79 -2.47
N THR A 145 -17.89 -2.66 -3.15
CA THR A 145 -19.35 -2.77 -2.98
C THR A 145 -19.73 -3.43 -1.65
N SER A 146 -18.99 -4.44 -1.22
CA SER A 146 -19.28 -5.23 -0.01
C SER A 146 -18.20 -5.13 1.08
N SER A 147 -17.12 -4.40 0.81
CA SER A 147 -16.01 -4.27 1.73
C SER A 147 -15.21 -3.00 1.50
N VAL A 148 -14.49 -2.57 2.53
CA VAL A 148 -13.41 -1.57 2.44
C VAL A 148 -12.09 -2.32 2.55
N VAL A 149 -11.22 -2.14 1.56
CA VAL A 149 -9.88 -2.72 1.50
C VAL A 149 -8.87 -1.68 1.97
N ILE A 150 -7.95 -2.09 2.84
CA ILE A 150 -6.88 -1.28 3.40
C ILE A 150 -5.57 -1.96 3.06
N ASP A 151 -4.74 -1.29 2.28
CA ASP A 151 -3.36 -1.70 1.99
C ASP A 151 -2.40 -0.75 2.68
N ALA A 152 -1.54 -1.27 3.56
CA ALA A 152 -0.64 -0.47 4.39
C ALA A 152 0.79 -1.01 4.36
N LEU A 153 1.76 -0.08 4.47
CA LEU A 153 3.18 -0.41 4.57
C LEU A 153 3.72 -0.16 5.98
N GLY A 154 4.21 -1.25 6.60
CA GLY A 154 4.82 -1.26 7.92
C GLY A 154 3.81 -1.36 9.06
N ASP A 155 4.24 -0.93 10.24
CA ASP A 155 3.51 -1.16 11.48
C ASP A 155 2.20 -0.36 11.63
N CYS A 156 1.95 0.63 10.76
CA CYS A 156 0.75 1.47 10.81
C CYS A 156 -0.55 0.72 10.48
N SER A 157 -0.44 -0.47 9.86
CA SER A 157 -1.59 -1.26 9.39
C SER A 157 -2.63 -1.51 10.49
N ARG A 158 -2.19 -1.83 11.71
CA ARG A 158 -3.07 -2.12 12.85
C ARG A 158 -3.82 -0.88 13.34
N ASP A 159 -3.13 0.26 13.40
CA ASP A 159 -3.72 1.51 13.89
C ASP A 159 -4.70 2.09 12.87
N VAL A 160 -4.38 2.02 11.58
CA VAL A 160 -5.29 2.44 10.51
C VAL A 160 -6.51 1.51 10.44
N LEU A 161 -6.31 0.20 10.49
CA LEU A 161 -7.41 -0.78 10.50
C LEU A 161 -8.39 -0.49 11.65
N LYS A 162 -7.86 -0.18 12.84
CA LYS A 162 -8.69 0.18 13.99
C LYS A 162 -9.46 1.48 13.73
N GLN A 163 -8.80 2.54 13.29
CA GLN A 163 -9.44 3.83 13.02
C GLN A 163 -10.56 3.72 11.99
N VAL A 164 -10.36 2.96 10.90
CA VAL A 164 -11.38 2.74 9.88
C VAL A 164 -12.57 1.95 10.46
N ARG A 165 -12.31 0.90 11.25
CA ARG A 165 -13.38 0.13 11.92
C ARG A 165 -14.20 0.99 12.88
N ASP A 166 -13.52 1.79 13.71
CA ASP A 166 -14.19 2.67 14.66
C ASP A 166 -15.05 3.69 13.91
N LYS A 167 -14.51 4.29 12.84
CA LYS A 167 -15.25 5.24 12.00
C LYS A 167 -16.48 4.63 11.34
N LEU A 168 -16.37 3.41 10.80
CA LEU A 168 -17.51 2.70 10.20
C LEU A 168 -18.57 2.38 11.26
N LYS A 169 -18.14 1.91 12.44
CA LYS A 169 -19.04 1.60 13.55
C LYS A 169 -19.80 2.83 14.05
N ASP A 170 -19.15 3.98 14.14
CA ASP A 170 -19.78 5.24 14.55
C ASP A 170 -20.84 5.73 13.55
N ASN A 171 -20.78 5.23 12.31
CA ASN A 171 -21.70 5.60 11.22
C ASN A 171 -22.58 4.42 10.78
N ALA A 172 -22.59 3.32 11.53
CA ALA A 172 -23.53 2.23 11.35
C ALA A 172 -24.87 2.62 12.00
N GLN A 173 -25.97 2.44 11.28
CA GLN A 173 -27.30 2.69 11.83
C GLN A 173 -27.60 1.64 12.91
N GLN A 174 -27.72 2.06 14.18
CA GLN A 174 -28.22 1.18 15.23
C GLN A 174 -29.74 1.01 15.04
N SER A 175 -30.14 -0.14 14.51
CA SER A 175 -31.53 -0.58 14.51
C SER A 175 -31.71 -1.56 15.66
N ASP A 176 -32.28 -1.09 16.77
CA ASP A 176 -32.80 -1.96 17.82
C ASP A 176 -34.30 -2.10 17.64
N ASP A 177 -34.74 -3.32 17.37
CA ASP A 177 -36.17 -3.65 17.33
C ASP A 177 -36.67 -3.81 18.77
N ILE A 178 -37.56 -2.91 19.18
CA ILE A 178 -38.29 -3.06 20.45
C ILE A 178 -39.43 -4.05 20.20
N HIS A 179 -39.25 -5.28 20.69
CA HIS A 179 -40.33 -6.26 20.71
C HIS A 179 -41.33 -5.91 21.81
N LEU A 180 -42.45 -5.33 21.40
CA LEU A 180 -43.61 -5.09 22.26
C LEU A 180 -44.61 -6.24 22.11
N THR A 181 -45.27 -6.65 23.19
CA THR A 181 -46.47 -7.47 23.08
C THR A 181 -47.61 -6.67 22.45
N GLU A 182 -48.67 -7.37 22.02
CA GLU A 182 -49.84 -6.70 21.45
C GLU A 182 -50.48 -5.73 22.45
N GLU A 183 -50.56 -6.10 23.73
CA GLU A 183 -51.09 -5.23 24.78
C GLU A 183 -50.22 -3.99 25.01
N GLU A 184 -48.90 -4.16 25.04
CA GLU A 184 -47.93 -3.05 25.20
C GLU A 184 -48.01 -2.07 24.03
N TRP A 185 -48.15 -2.57 22.81
CA TRP A 185 -48.34 -1.74 21.62
C TRP A 185 -49.66 -0.96 21.65
N GLN A 186 -50.75 -1.60 22.08
CA GLN A 186 -52.05 -0.93 22.22
C GLN A 186 -52.03 0.14 23.31
N LEU A 187 -51.37 -0.13 24.44
CA LEU A 187 -51.16 0.87 25.49
C LEU A 187 -50.34 2.05 24.96
N LEU A 188 -49.24 1.79 24.27
CA LEU A 188 -48.39 2.84 23.70
C LEU A 188 -49.18 3.71 22.70
N LYS A 189 -49.98 3.10 21.83
CA LYS A 189 -50.89 3.83 20.93
C LYS A 189 -51.95 4.65 21.65
N THR A 190 -52.48 4.16 22.76
CA THR A 190 -53.58 4.83 23.47
C THR A 190 -53.09 6.05 24.25
N TYR A 191 -51.91 5.95 24.88
CA TYR A 191 -51.36 7.02 25.72
C TYR A 191 -50.45 8.00 24.97
N HIS A 192 -49.84 7.58 23.86
CA HIS A 192 -48.87 8.36 23.07
C HIS A 192 -49.29 8.52 21.61
N GLN A 193 -50.60 8.53 21.34
CA GLN A 193 -51.17 8.47 19.98
C GLN A 193 -50.57 9.52 19.04
N THR A 194 -50.48 10.78 19.49
CA THR A 194 -49.95 11.88 18.68
C THR A 194 -48.48 11.68 18.32
N GLU A 195 -47.68 11.18 19.27
CA GLU A 195 -46.25 10.95 19.06
C GLU A 195 -45.99 9.75 18.14
N VAL A 196 -46.81 8.70 18.24
CA VAL A 196 -46.77 7.53 17.35
C VAL A 196 -47.18 7.90 15.92
N GLU A 197 -48.24 8.71 15.76
CA GLU A 197 -48.71 9.18 14.46
C GLU A 197 -47.71 10.13 13.80
N ASP A 198 -47.08 11.03 14.56
CA ASP A 198 -46.05 11.94 14.06
C ASP A 198 -44.76 11.21 13.68
N PHE A 199 -44.38 10.15 14.41
CA PHE A 199 -43.23 9.31 14.06
C PHE A 199 -43.47 8.54 12.75
N GLY A 200 -44.69 8.04 12.54
CA GLY A 200 -45.08 7.33 11.32
C GLY A 200 -45.03 8.22 10.06
N ARG A 201 -45.40 9.50 10.19
CA ARG A 201 -45.38 10.46 9.06
C ARG A 201 -43.97 10.89 8.64
N ARG A 202 -42.99 10.87 9.55
CA ARG A 202 -41.59 11.25 9.27
C ARG A 202 -40.78 10.18 8.52
N LYS A 203 -41.26 8.93 8.45
CA LYS A 203 -40.63 7.85 7.67
C LYS A 203 -41.11 7.78 6.21
N THR A 204 -42.10 8.57 5.81
CA THR A 204 -42.72 8.53 4.47
C THR A 204 -42.50 9.80 3.64
N GLY A 205 -41.63 10.71 4.07
CA GLY A 205 -41.23 11.92 3.33
C GLY A 205 -39.72 11.94 3.18
#